data_AF-A0A4Y9LUK1-F1
#
_entry.id   AF-A0A4Y9LUK1-F1
#
_cell.length_a   1.000
_cell.length_b   1.000
_cell.length_c   1.000
_cell.angle_alpha   90.00
_cell.angle_beta   90.00
_cell.angle_gamma   90.00
#
_symmetry.space_group_name_H-M   'P 1'
#
loop_
_entity.id
_entity.type
_entity.pdbx_description
1 polymer ?
#
loop_
_entity_poly.entity_id
_entity_poly.type
_entity_poly.pdbx_seq_one_letter_code
_entity_poly.pdbx_strand_id
1 'polypeptide(L)'
;MTRGEHPSDDPGGKDSSRRGGTRHPHSGSGPQSLPRRPGTGERQAERRRYTGDDPHADEPLIPGQVLYGDDPVVINAGKDVVILRVENTADRPIQVGSHYHFAEVNPGLSFDRKAAWGRRLNVLSGGSMRFEPGAAEQVELIPIAGQRIVAGLRGECGGPLDG
;
A
#
# COMPACT_ATOMS: atom_id res chain seq x y z
N MET A 1 -40.73 -38.81 13.55
CA MET A 1 -40.56 -37.79 12.50
C MET A 1 -39.08 -37.74 12.17
N THR A 2 -38.70 -38.44 11.12
CA THR A 2 -37.31 -38.80 10.75
C THR A 2 -36.66 -37.63 10.02
N ARG A 3 -35.49 -37.15 10.48
CA ARG A 3 -34.67 -36.19 9.73
C ARG A 3 -34.16 -36.87 8.47
N GLY A 4 -34.38 -36.26 7.31
CA GLY A 4 -33.80 -36.72 6.05
C GLY A 4 -32.31 -36.41 6.03
N GLU A 5 -31.49 -37.42 5.77
CA GLU A 5 -30.07 -37.28 5.48
C GLU A 5 -29.90 -36.51 4.17
N HIS A 6 -29.11 -35.43 4.19
CA HIS A 6 -28.86 -34.60 3.02
C HIS A 6 -27.60 -35.16 2.30
N PRO A 7 -27.55 -35.20 0.96
CA PRO A 7 -26.42 -35.78 0.20
C PRO A 7 -25.06 -35.08 0.39
N SER A 8 -24.99 -34.07 1.25
CA SER A 8 -23.78 -33.37 1.68
C SER A 8 -23.17 -33.91 2.99
N ASP A 9 -23.86 -34.84 3.68
CA ASP A 9 -23.43 -35.40 4.97
C ASP A 9 -22.53 -36.64 4.82
N ASP A 10 -22.04 -36.96 3.62
CA ASP A 10 -21.08 -38.04 3.37
C ASP A 10 -19.64 -37.57 3.66
N PRO A 11 -18.99 -38.03 4.76
CA PRO A 11 -17.63 -37.65 5.07
C PRO A 11 -16.69 -38.54 4.26
N GLY A 12 -16.56 -38.22 2.96
CA GLY A 12 -15.56 -38.69 2.01
C GLY A 12 -14.84 -40.00 2.39
N GLY A 13 -15.32 -41.10 1.81
CA GLY A 13 -14.82 -42.45 2.03
C GLY A 13 -13.29 -42.61 2.01
N LYS A 14 -12.83 -43.56 2.83
CA LYS A 14 -11.45 -44.00 2.99
C LYS A 14 -10.91 -44.54 1.66
N ASP A 15 -10.28 -43.70 0.86
CA ASP A 15 -9.59 -44.12 -0.37
C ASP A 15 -8.17 -44.62 -0.04
N SER A 16 -8.10 -45.85 0.47
CA SER A 16 -6.85 -46.57 0.67
C SER A 16 -6.39 -47.22 -0.64
N SER A 17 -6.00 -46.42 -1.66
CA SER A 17 -5.12 -46.91 -2.74
C SER A 17 -4.70 -45.82 -3.75
N ARG A 18 -3.56 -45.15 -3.57
CA ARG A 18 -2.77 -44.64 -4.73
C ARG A 18 -1.27 -44.80 -4.53
N ARG A 19 -0.69 -45.45 -5.54
CA ARG A 19 0.69 -45.89 -5.70
C ARG A 19 1.67 -44.70 -5.79
N GLY A 20 2.86 -44.90 -5.25
CA GLY A 20 4.15 -44.25 -5.52
C GLY A 20 4.16 -42.96 -6.34
N GLY A 21 4.27 -41.82 -5.67
CA GLY A 21 4.72 -40.59 -6.30
C GLY A 21 6.25 -40.58 -6.37
N THR A 22 6.80 -40.55 -7.58
CA THR A 22 8.22 -40.26 -7.82
C THR A 22 8.55 -38.92 -7.18
N ARG A 23 9.42 -38.89 -6.17
CA ARG A 23 9.91 -37.62 -5.62
C ARG A 23 10.78 -36.97 -6.69
N HIS A 24 10.31 -35.88 -7.30
CA HIS A 24 11.17 -35.05 -8.14
C HIS A 24 12.29 -34.48 -7.25
N PRO A 25 13.57 -34.65 -7.60
CA PRO A 25 14.65 -34.00 -6.87
C PRO A 25 14.42 -32.49 -6.92
N HIS A 26 14.60 -31.84 -5.78
CA HIS A 26 14.62 -30.38 -5.72
C HIS A 26 15.66 -29.89 -6.73
N SER A 27 15.26 -29.00 -7.63
CA SER A 27 16.24 -28.25 -8.41
C SER A 27 17.16 -27.58 -7.39
N GLY A 28 18.46 -27.89 -7.45
CA GLY A 28 19.44 -27.33 -6.53
C GLY A 28 19.41 -25.80 -6.50
N SER A 29 20.28 -25.20 -5.68
CA SER A 29 20.44 -23.75 -5.63
C SER A 29 20.78 -23.19 -7.02
N GLY A 30 19.77 -22.70 -7.74
CA GLY A 30 19.93 -22.03 -9.02
C GLY A 30 20.73 -20.73 -8.82
N PRO A 31 21.38 -20.23 -9.90
CA PRO A 31 22.10 -18.98 -9.83
C PRO A 31 21.19 -17.85 -9.35
N GLN A 32 21.73 -16.93 -8.56
CA GLN A 32 20.98 -15.79 -8.04
C GLN A 32 20.38 -15.03 -9.22
N SER A 33 19.05 -14.95 -9.26
CA SER A 33 18.36 -14.18 -10.28
C SER A 33 18.69 -12.71 -10.10
N LEU A 34 19.21 -12.08 -11.15
CA LEU A 34 19.45 -10.64 -11.14
C LEU A 34 18.13 -9.90 -10.87
N PRO A 35 18.15 -8.81 -10.11
CA PRO A 35 16.94 -8.04 -9.83
C PRO A 35 16.34 -7.56 -11.15
N ARG A 36 15.07 -7.89 -11.38
CA ARG A 36 14.33 -7.54 -12.60
C ARG A 36 14.06 -6.03 -12.73
N ARG A 37 14.41 -5.23 -11.72
CA ARG A 37 14.32 -3.78 -11.71
C ARG A 37 15.66 -3.17 -11.30
N PRO A 38 16.10 -2.08 -11.95
CA PRO A 38 17.19 -1.27 -11.42
C PRO A 38 16.72 -0.63 -10.11
N GLY A 39 17.23 -1.14 -9.00
CA GLY A 39 17.20 -0.49 -7.70
C GLY A 39 18.61 -0.62 -7.14
N THR A 40 19.12 0.40 -6.47
CA THR A 40 20.52 0.43 -6.04
C THR A 40 20.87 -0.63 -5.01
N GLY A 41 19.92 -1.42 -4.48
CA GLY A 41 20.19 -2.44 -3.45
C GLY A 41 20.66 -1.86 -2.11
N GLU A 42 21.10 -0.60 -2.08
CA GLU A 42 21.60 0.16 -0.94
C GLU A 42 20.64 0.20 0.26
N ARG A 43 19.34 0.00 0.03
CA ARG A 43 18.32 -0.04 1.10
C ARG A 43 17.83 -1.46 1.43
N GLN A 44 18.35 -2.48 0.76
CA GLN A 44 18.09 -3.85 1.15
C GLN A 44 18.99 -4.17 2.33
N ALA A 45 18.43 -4.76 3.38
CA ALA A 45 19.25 -5.39 4.40
C ALA A 45 20.19 -6.40 3.73
N GLU A 46 21.39 -6.54 4.29
CA GLU A 46 22.34 -7.52 3.78
C GLU A 46 21.68 -8.89 3.75
N ARG A 47 21.78 -9.59 2.62
CA ARG A 47 21.36 -10.99 2.56
C ARG A 47 22.20 -11.75 3.58
N ARG A 48 21.57 -12.28 4.63
CA ARG A 48 22.21 -13.23 5.54
C ARG A 48 22.87 -14.32 4.70
N ARG A 49 24.20 -14.30 4.64
CA ARG A 49 24.98 -15.41 4.12
C ARG A 49 25.12 -16.38 5.27
N TYR A 50 24.60 -17.59 5.10
CA TYR A 50 24.83 -18.68 6.05
C TYR A 50 26.26 -19.21 5.87
N THR A 51 27.23 -18.38 6.21
CA THR A 51 28.58 -18.82 6.55
C THR A 51 28.55 -19.07 8.05
N GLY A 52 29.06 -20.19 8.55
CA GLY A 52 28.89 -20.63 9.94
C GLY A 52 29.31 -19.66 11.05
N ASP A 53 29.80 -18.47 10.72
CA ASP A 53 30.01 -17.28 11.58
C ASP A 53 28.89 -16.23 11.35
N ASP A 54 27.63 -16.62 11.49
CA ASP A 54 26.51 -15.68 11.43
C ASP A 54 26.44 -14.91 12.77
N PRO A 55 26.51 -13.56 12.80
CA PRO A 55 26.43 -12.78 14.04
C PRO A 55 25.10 -12.95 14.77
N HIS A 56 24.11 -13.57 14.12
CA HIS A 56 22.84 -13.95 14.67
C HIS A 56 22.61 -15.48 14.59
N ALA A 57 23.68 -16.28 14.66
CA ALA A 57 23.61 -17.75 14.66
C ALA A 57 22.76 -18.32 15.82
N ASP A 58 22.66 -17.57 16.93
CA ASP A 58 21.82 -17.91 18.07
C ASP A 58 20.34 -17.55 17.88
N GLU A 59 20.00 -16.79 16.84
CA GLU A 59 18.61 -16.49 16.52
C GLU A 59 17.98 -17.62 15.68
N PRO A 60 16.79 -18.10 16.04
CA PRO A 60 16.12 -19.15 15.30
C PRO A 60 15.82 -18.70 13.85
N LEU A 61 16.04 -19.59 12.88
CA LEU A 61 15.63 -19.38 11.49
C LEU A 61 14.10 -19.21 11.39
N ILE A 62 13.64 -18.10 10.81
CA ILE A 62 12.21 -17.81 10.61
C ILE A 62 11.87 -17.83 9.11
N PRO A 63 11.19 -18.88 8.60
CA PRO A 63 10.75 -18.94 7.21
C PRO A 63 9.83 -17.76 6.84
N GLY A 64 10.18 -17.02 5.78
CA GLY A 64 9.40 -15.87 5.32
C GLY A 64 9.73 -14.55 6.01
N GLN A 65 10.76 -14.50 6.86
CA GLN A 65 11.20 -13.26 7.49
C GLN A 65 11.65 -12.23 6.45
N VAL A 66 11.21 -10.98 6.64
CA VAL A 66 11.71 -9.81 5.91
C VAL A 66 12.75 -9.12 6.79
N LEU A 67 13.98 -9.06 6.30
CA LEU A 67 15.03 -8.24 6.89
C LEU A 67 14.94 -6.84 6.27
N TYR A 68 14.70 -5.83 7.10
CA TYR A 68 14.58 -4.43 6.70
C TYR A 68 15.75 -3.63 7.27
N GLY A 69 16.05 -2.48 6.66
CA GLY A 69 17.00 -1.53 7.24
C GLY A 69 16.35 -0.77 8.40
N ASP A 70 17.18 -0.26 9.32
CA ASP A 70 16.70 0.44 10.52
C ASP A 70 16.19 1.86 10.21
N ASP A 71 16.62 2.43 9.08
CA ASP A 71 16.29 3.79 8.72
C ASP A 71 14.85 3.93 8.18
N PRO A 72 14.12 4.98 8.58
CA PRO A 72 12.80 5.26 8.04
C PRO A 72 12.86 5.59 6.54
N VAL A 73 11.82 5.16 5.81
CA VAL A 73 11.69 5.45 4.38
C VAL A 73 11.07 6.83 4.19
N VAL A 74 11.87 7.78 3.67
CA VAL A 74 11.37 9.09 3.27
C VAL A 74 10.47 8.96 2.04
N ILE A 75 9.21 9.39 2.16
CA ILE A 75 8.25 9.44 1.06
C ILE A 75 8.17 10.83 0.46
N ASN A 76 7.81 10.89 -0.83
CA ASN A 76 7.58 12.15 -1.56
C ASN A 76 8.74 13.16 -1.44
N ALA A 77 9.99 12.66 -1.35
CA ALA A 77 11.17 13.50 -1.20
C ALA A 77 11.28 14.55 -2.33
N GLY A 78 11.70 15.77 -1.96
CA GLY A 78 11.93 16.87 -2.90
C GLY A 78 10.67 17.46 -3.54
N LYS A 79 9.47 17.16 -3.02
CA LYS A 79 8.23 17.79 -3.47
C LYS A 79 7.98 19.11 -2.76
N ASP A 80 7.39 20.05 -3.49
CA ASP A 80 6.96 21.35 -2.98
C ASP A 80 5.74 21.20 -2.07
N VAL A 81 5.95 21.22 -0.75
CA VAL A 81 4.87 21.03 0.25
C VAL A 81 4.18 22.37 0.52
N VAL A 82 2.85 22.36 0.46
CA VAL A 82 2.01 23.46 0.94
C VAL A 82 1.15 22.98 2.09
N ILE A 83 1.09 23.78 3.15
CA ILE A 83 0.26 23.49 4.34
C ILE A 83 -1.02 24.32 4.23
N LEU A 84 -2.17 23.66 4.32
CA LEU A 84 -3.48 24.32 4.35
C LEU A 84 -4.25 23.95 5.61
N ARG A 85 -4.95 24.93 6.18
CA ARG A 85 -5.97 24.66 7.20
C ARG A 85 -7.26 24.26 6.50
N VAL A 86 -7.80 23.11 6.88
CA VAL A 86 -9.00 22.51 6.29
C VAL A 86 -10.02 22.25 7.38
N GLU A 87 -11.22 22.77 7.20
CA GLU A 87 -12.31 22.65 8.17
C GLU A 87 -13.47 21.86 7.58
N ASN A 88 -13.99 20.88 8.31
CA ASN A 88 -15.20 20.17 7.92
C ASN A 88 -16.44 20.90 8.45
N THR A 89 -17.14 21.59 7.56
CA THR A 89 -18.37 22.32 7.87
C THR A 89 -19.63 21.47 7.66
N ALA A 90 -19.48 20.20 7.26
CA ALA A 90 -20.59 19.27 7.15
C ALA A 90 -20.92 18.60 8.50
N ASP A 91 -22.10 17.99 8.57
CA ASP A 91 -22.61 17.25 9.72
C ASP A 91 -22.18 15.77 9.74
N ARG A 92 -21.37 15.35 8.75
CA ARG A 92 -20.86 13.99 8.60
C ARG A 92 -19.34 13.99 8.45
N PRO A 93 -18.67 12.94 8.95
CA PRO A 93 -17.23 12.80 8.79
C PRO A 93 -16.87 12.61 7.32
N ILE A 94 -15.75 13.20 6.90
CA ILE A 94 -15.23 13.14 5.53
C ILE A 94 -13.83 12.51 5.58
N GLN A 95 -13.54 11.58 4.67
CA GLN A 95 -12.23 10.95 4.55
C GLN A 95 -11.70 11.13 3.14
N VAL A 96 -10.47 11.61 3.03
CA VAL A 96 -9.81 11.94 1.75
C VAL A 96 -8.56 11.07 1.58
N GLY A 97 -8.46 10.37 0.46
CA GLY A 97 -7.34 9.48 0.14
C GLY A 97 -6.09 10.20 -0.39
N SER A 98 -4.94 9.54 -0.26
CA SER A 98 -3.60 10.02 -0.65
C SER A 98 -3.45 10.55 -2.08
N HIS A 99 -4.23 10.02 -3.03
CA HIS A 99 -4.10 10.32 -4.47
C HIS A 99 -5.30 11.06 -5.06
N TYR A 100 -6.22 11.52 -4.21
CA TYR A 100 -7.35 12.32 -4.64
C TYR A 100 -6.89 13.74 -4.97
N HIS A 101 -7.42 14.35 -6.05
CA HIS A 101 -7.14 15.75 -6.37
C HIS A 101 -7.78 16.64 -5.29
N PHE A 102 -6.95 17.24 -4.44
CA PHE A 102 -7.43 17.82 -3.19
C PHE A 102 -8.38 19.01 -3.41
N ALA A 103 -8.20 19.76 -4.50
CA ALA A 103 -9.13 20.84 -4.86
C ALA A 103 -10.55 20.35 -5.19
N GLU A 104 -10.74 19.06 -5.52
CA GLU A 104 -12.04 18.45 -5.85
C GLU A 104 -12.65 17.66 -4.68
N VAL A 105 -12.13 17.76 -3.46
CA VAL A 105 -12.72 17.02 -2.33
C VAL A 105 -14.14 17.50 -2.03
N ASN A 106 -14.86 16.78 -1.17
CA ASN A 106 -16.22 17.14 -0.77
C ASN A 106 -16.37 18.65 -0.45
N PRO A 107 -17.37 19.36 -1.00
CA PRO A 107 -17.63 20.78 -0.71
C PRO A 107 -17.86 21.12 0.76
N GLY A 108 -18.20 20.12 1.59
CA GLY A 108 -18.27 20.27 3.04
C GLY A 108 -16.90 20.51 3.71
N LEU A 109 -15.80 20.43 2.97
CA LEU A 109 -14.49 20.89 3.43
C LEU A 109 -14.22 22.32 2.93
N SER A 110 -14.04 23.22 3.89
CA SER A 110 -13.71 24.64 3.70
C SER A 110 -12.19 24.85 3.81
N PHE A 111 -11.60 25.38 2.74
CA PHE A 111 -10.17 25.70 2.60
C PHE A 111 -9.92 26.47 1.29
N ASP A 112 -8.69 26.94 1.06
CA ASP A 112 -8.29 27.56 -0.20
C ASP A 112 -8.15 26.52 -1.34
N ARG A 113 -9.22 26.37 -2.13
CA ARG A 113 -9.29 25.47 -3.29
C ARG A 113 -8.27 25.82 -4.37
N LYS A 114 -7.94 27.10 -4.55
CA LYS A 114 -6.98 27.56 -5.55
C LYS A 114 -5.56 27.14 -5.16
N ALA A 115 -5.21 27.28 -3.88
CA ALA A 115 -3.92 26.80 -3.37
C ALA A 115 -3.79 25.27 -3.44
N ALA A 116 -4.90 24.53 -3.35
CA ALA A 116 -4.94 23.08 -3.47
C ALA A 116 -4.96 22.54 -4.91
N TRP A 117 -5.09 23.40 -5.92
CA TRP A 117 -5.23 22.97 -7.31
C TRP A 117 -4.01 22.20 -7.81
N GLY A 118 -4.25 21.05 -8.42
CA GLY A 118 -3.22 20.14 -8.92
C GLY A 118 -2.38 19.49 -7.83
N ARG A 119 -2.85 19.46 -6.58
CA ARG A 119 -2.18 18.85 -5.42
C ARG A 119 -2.97 17.69 -4.82
N ARG A 120 -2.28 16.85 -4.06
CA ARG A 120 -2.81 15.69 -3.31
C ARG A 120 -2.19 15.64 -1.92
N LEU A 121 -2.78 14.88 -1.00
CA LEU A 121 -2.25 14.72 0.36
C LEU A 121 -0.83 14.15 0.37
N ASN A 122 0.04 14.74 1.20
CA ASN A 122 1.38 14.26 1.50
C ASN A 122 1.35 13.15 2.56
N VAL A 123 0.67 12.06 2.27
CA VAL A 123 0.57 10.89 3.16
C VAL A 123 1.03 9.64 2.43
N LEU A 124 1.20 8.53 3.17
CA LEU A 124 1.52 7.23 2.60
C LEU A 124 0.53 6.85 1.49
N SER A 125 1.02 6.20 0.44
CA SER A 125 0.16 5.70 -0.63
C SER A 125 -0.84 4.68 -0.07
N GLY A 126 -2.10 4.80 -0.48
CA GLY A 126 -3.21 4.03 0.12
C GLY A 126 -3.73 4.58 1.46
N GLY A 127 -2.99 5.50 2.09
CA GLY A 127 -3.44 6.22 3.29
C GLY A 127 -4.49 7.28 2.99
N SER A 128 -5.04 7.86 4.05
CA SER A 128 -6.08 8.89 4.00
C SER A 128 -6.08 9.74 5.26
N MET A 129 -6.65 10.95 5.16
CA MET A 129 -6.93 11.80 6.31
C MET A 129 -8.45 11.88 6.54
N ARG A 130 -8.87 11.88 7.81
CA ARG A 130 -10.27 11.92 8.23
C ARG A 130 -10.54 13.23 8.96
N PHE A 131 -11.63 13.87 8.62
CA PHE A 131 -12.10 15.12 9.20
C PHE A 131 -13.44 14.88 9.88
N GLU A 132 -13.49 15.02 11.20
CA GLU A 132 -14.74 14.96 11.96
C GLU A 132 -15.58 16.23 11.73
N PRO A 133 -16.92 16.16 11.89
CA PRO A 133 -17.79 17.34 11.79
C PRO A 133 -17.31 18.48 12.71
N GLY A 134 -17.14 19.68 12.16
CA GLY A 134 -16.68 20.88 12.88
C GLY A 134 -15.17 20.91 13.19
N ALA A 135 -14.41 19.87 12.85
CA ALA A 135 -12.97 19.85 13.09
C ALA A 135 -12.22 20.67 12.04
N ALA A 136 -11.17 21.37 12.48
CA ALA A 136 -10.23 22.06 11.61
C ALA A 136 -8.83 21.48 11.81
N GLU A 137 -8.23 20.99 10.73
CA GLU A 137 -6.94 20.30 10.73
C GLU A 137 -5.96 20.99 9.78
N GLN A 138 -4.67 20.87 10.05
CA GLN A 138 -3.63 21.27 9.10
C GLN A 138 -3.24 20.08 8.23
N VAL A 139 -3.20 20.31 6.92
CA VAL A 139 -2.93 19.26 5.94
C VAL A 139 -1.76 19.66 5.06
N GLU A 140 -0.87 18.72 4.78
CA GLU A 140 0.22 18.90 3.84
C GLU A 140 -0.20 18.40 2.46
N LEU A 141 0.00 19.23 1.44
CA LEU A 141 -0.32 18.93 0.05
C LEU A 141 0.93 19.03 -0.82
N ILE A 142 1.08 18.07 -1.72
CA ILE A 142 2.16 18.01 -2.71
C ILE A 142 1.59 17.96 -4.13
N PRO A 143 2.32 18.43 -5.15
CA PRO A 143 1.86 18.38 -6.52
C PRO A 143 1.60 16.95 -6.99
N ILE A 144 0.51 16.77 -7.72
CA ILE A 144 0.31 15.58 -8.54
C ILE A 144 1.46 15.53 -9.55
N ALA A 145 2.08 14.36 -9.70
CA ALA A 145 3.22 14.15 -10.60
C ALA A 145 2.78 13.43 -11.89
N GLY A 146 3.74 13.03 -12.72
CA GLY A 146 3.46 12.37 -13.99
C GLY A 146 2.89 13.34 -15.03
N GLN A 147 1.93 12.88 -15.83
CA GLN A 147 1.29 13.71 -16.87
C GLN A 147 0.33 14.77 -16.31
N ARG A 148 0.04 14.74 -15.00
CA ARG A 148 -0.85 15.73 -14.34
C ARG A 148 -2.24 15.83 -15.00
N ILE A 149 -2.81 14.68 -15.33
CA ILE A 149 -4.16 14.53 -15.87
C ILE A 149 -5.06 14.01 -14.75
N VAL A 150 -6.11 14.76 -14.41
CA VAL A 150 -7.13 14.38 -13.43
C VAL A 150 -8.43 14.10 -14.19
N ALA A 151 -8.59 12.85 -14.63
CA ALA A 151 -9.81 12.37 -15.26
C ALA A 151 -10.81 11.87 -14.19
N GLY A 152 -12.07 12.30 -14.30
CA GLY A 152 -13.14 11.87 -13.40
C GLY A 152 -13.23 12.70 -12.11
N LEU A 153 -13.31 12.03 -10.95
CA LEU A 153 -13.57 12.62 -9.64
C LEU A 153 -14.91 13.38 -9.59
N ARG A 154 -14.90 14.68 -9.33
CA ARG A 154 -16.10 15.53 -9.43
C ARG A 154 -16.25 16.16 -10.81
N GLY A 155 -15.26 15.99 -11.68
CA GLY A 155 -15.26 16.54 -13.04
C GLY A 155 -14.93 18.02 -13.10
N GLU A 156 -14.44 18.63 -12.00
CA GLU A 156 -14.10 20.06 -11.98
C GLU A 156 -12.83 20.35 -12.79
N CYS A 157 -11.86 19.42 -12.80
CA CYS A 157 -10.75 19.43 -13.76
C CYS A 157 -11.10 18.68 -15.04
N GLY A 158 -11.49 17.40 -14.94
CA GLY A 158 -11.95 16.60 -16.09
C GLY A 158 -10.92 16.34 -17.19
N GLY A 159 -9.63 16.56 -16.93
CA GLY A 159 -8.59 16.52 -17.97
C GLY A 159 -7.19 16.94 -17.49
N PRO A 160 -6.35 17.50 -18.37
CA PRO A 160 -5.05 18.06 -18.00
C PRO A 160 -5.18 19.22 -17.00
N LEU A 161 -4.31 19.26 -15.98
CA LEU A 161 -4.32 20.32 -14.97
C LEU A 161 -3.71 21.65 -15.44
N ASP A 162 -2.79 21.59 -16.41
CA ASP A 162 -1.93 22.70 -16.83
C ASP A 162 -2.21 23.11 -18.30
N GLY A 163 -3.43 22.85 -18.80
CA GLY A 163 -3.87 23.11 -20.17
C GLY A 163 -4.37 24.53 -20.42
#